data_AF-V5HZU0-F1
#
_entry.id   AF-V5HZU0-F1
#
_cell.length_a   1.000
_cell.length_b   1.000
_cell.length_c   1.000
_cell.angle_alpha   90.00
_cell.angle_beta   90.00
_cell.angle_gamma   90.00
#
_symmetry.space_group_name_H-M   'P 1'
#
loop_
_entity.id
_entity.type
_entity.pdbx_description
1 polymer ?
#
loop_
_entity_poly.entity_id
_entity_poly.type
_entity_poly.pdbx_seq_one_letter_code
_entity_poly.pdbx_strand_id
1 'polypeptide(L)'
;GKRFHRLPTKKSHYAPCQVFADQGNSSQVLGASRAGVQIRMAHTDLKVPDFSPYRHKLASDPTKPARDTETPRKMHSYLILGAGALGTTYAAKSLVTQFVMALSASADVLAMAKIEVKLGDIP
;
A
#
# COMPACT_ATOMS: atom_id res chain seq x y z
N GLY A 1 -1.45 -47.40 -17.42
CA GLY A 1 -1.76 -46.38 -16.41
C GLY A 1 -0.64 -45.36 -16.36
N LYS A 2 -0.90 -44.11 -16.76
CA LYS A 2 0.11 -43.04 -16.79
C LYS A 2 0.22 -42.44 -15.38
N ARG A 3 1.35 -42.65 -14.70
CA ARG A 3 1.69 -41.96 -13.44
C ARG A 3 2.02 -40.50 -13.78
N PHE A 4 1.10 -39.60 -13.47
CA PHE A 4 1.38 -38.16 -13.51
C PHE A 4 2.29 -37.80 -12.34
N HIS A 5 3.43 -37.16 -12.63
CA HIS A 5 4.20 -36.45 -11.62
C HIS A 5 3.37 -35.25 -11.13
N ARG A 6 3.09 -35.19 -9.82
CA ARG A 6 2.50 -34.00 -9.19
C ARG A 6 3.50 -32.86 -9.29
N LEU A 7 3.12 -31.77 -9.95
CA LEU A 7 3.88 -30.52 -9.97
C LEU A 7 4.07 -30.02 -8.53
N PRO A 8 5.24 -29.43 -8.20
CA PRO A 8 5.44 -28.84 -6.88
C PRO A 8 4.46 -27.68 -6.72
N THR A 9 3.46 -27.85 -5.86
CA THR A 9 2.58 -26.74 -5.45
C THR A 9 3.48 -25.68 -4.81
N LYS A 10 3.58 -24.51 -5.45
CA LYS A 10 4.34 -23.37 -4.92
C LYS A 10 3.85 -23.09 -3.50
N LYS A 11 4.70 -23.43 -2.53
CA LYS A 11 4.51 -23.16 -1.12
C LYS A 11 4.19 -21.67 -0.95
N SER A 12 3.10 -21.38 -0.22
CA SER A 12 2.84 -20.04 0.33
C SER A 12 4.10 -19.53 1.03
N HIS A 13 4.41 -18.23 0.95
CA HIS A 13 5.58 -17.63 1.59
C HIS A 13 5.64 -17.81 3.12
N TYR A 14 4.56 -18.30 3.72
CA TYR A 14 4.46 -18.65 5.15
C TYR A 14 4.57 -20.16 5.43
N ALA A 15 4.67 -21.00 4.40
CA ALA A 15 4.88 -22.41 4.64
C ALA A 15 6.32 -22.59 5.12
N PRO A 16 6.56 -23.17 6.32
CA PRO A 16 7.89 -23.61 6.67
C PRO A 16 8.39 -24.50 5.52
N CYS A 17 9.65 -24.32 5.14
CA CYS A 17 10.30 -25.28 4.27
C CYS A 17 10.14 -26.64 4.94
N GLN A 18 9.23 -27.48 4.42
CA GLN A 18 9.08 -28.87 4.87
C GLN A 18 10.39 -29.61 4.58
N VAL A 19 11.37 -29.41 5.46
CA VAL A 19 12.28 -30.44 5.92
C VAL A 19 11.68 -30.95 7.23
N PHE A 20 10.40 -31.35 7.18
CA PHE A 20 9.92 -32.35 8.11
C PHE A 20 10.54 -33.63 7.60
N ALA A 21 11.60 -34.09 8.26
CA ALA A 21 11.87 -35.51 8.28
C ALA A 21 10.58 -36.15 8.79
N ASP A 22 9.91 -36.89 7.91
CA ASP A 22 8.96 -37.90 8.35
C ASP A 22 9.76 -38.88 9.20
N GLN A 23 9.66 -38.72 10.51
CA GLN A 23 10.23 -39.65 11.45
C GLN A 23 9.27 -39.80 12.62
N GLY A 24 8.38 -40.77 12.49
CA GLY A 24 8.57 -41.89 13.39
C GLY A 24 10.06 -42.22 13.43
N ASN A 25 10.72 -41.83 14.51
CA ASN A 25 12.09 -42.16 14.89
C ASN A 25 13.26 -41.26 14.39
N SER A 26 13.67 -40.30 15.25
CA SER A 26 15.06 -39.85 15.51
C SER A 26 15.82 -38.96 14.50
N SER A 27 15.77 -37.64 14.72
CA SER A 27 16.69 -36.66 14.11
C SER A 27 18.11 -36.82 14.68
N GLN A 28 18.92 -37.65 14.05
CA GLN A 28 20.34 -37.80 14.39
C GLN A 28 21.20 -36.80 13.63
N VAL A 29 21.84 -35.88 14.36
CA VAL A 29 22.99 -35.12 13.87
C VAL A 29 24.23 -35.83 14.39
N LEU A 30 25.03 -36.41 13.48
CA LEU A 30 26.31 -37.01 13.80
C LEU A 30 27.33 -35.89 14.11
N GLY A 31 27.41 -35.51 15.38
CA GLY A 31 28.44 -34.63 15.93
C GLY A 31 28.75 -35.11 17.33
N ALA A 32 29.99 -35.54 17.56
CA ALA A 32 30.44 -36.20 18.78
C ALA A 32 30.02 -35.46 20.06
N SER A 33 29.28 -36.16 20.92
CA SER A 33 28.93 -35.70 22.25
C SER A 33 30.15 -35.70 23.15
N ARG A 34 30.64 -34.51 23.52
CA ARG A 34 31.25 -34.24 24.84
C ARG A 34 30.98 -32.78 25.23
N ALA A 35 30.06 -32.62 26.18
CA ALA A 35 29.78 -31.44 27.01
C ALA A 35 29.26 -30.16 26.31
N GLY A 36 28.04 -29.78 26.71
CA GLY A 36 27.38 -28.53 26.35
C GLY A 36 25.97 -28.80 25.82
N VAL A 37 24.95 -28.58 26.64
CA VAL A 37 23.55 -28.51 26.19
C VAL A 37 23.50 -27.51 25.03
N GLN A 38 23.27 -27.98 23.80
CA GLN A 38 23.06 -27.10 22.66
C GLN A 38 21.60 -26.62 22.71
N ILE A 39 21.34 -25.50 23.39
CA ILE A 39 20.03 -24.84 23.31
C ILE A 39 19.90 -24.23 21.91
N ARG A 40 19.11 -24.87 21.04
CA ARG A 40 18.72 -24.25 19.76
C ARG A 40 17.64 -23.21 20.05
N MET A 41 18.06 -21.96 20.23
CA MET A 41 17.17 -20.80 20.29
C MET A 41 16.62 -20.53 18.89
N ALA A 42 15.77 -21.42 18.39
CA ALA A 42 15.09 -21.25 17.12
C ALA A 42 13.67 -20.76 17.39
N HIS A 43 13.27 -19.67 16.74
CA HIS A 43 11.91 -19.10 16.80
C HIS A 43 10.91 -19.96 16.00
N THR A 44 10.96 -21.28 16.15
CA THR A 44 10.13 -22.27 15.44
C THR A 44 8.81 -22.56 16.14
N ASP A 45 8.67 -22.12 17.39
CA ASP A 45 7.45 -22.19 18.22
C ASP A 45 6.51 -20.99 17.98
N LEU A 46 7.03 -19.89 17.43
CA LEU A 46 6.26 -18.71 17.08
C LEU A 46 5.35 -18.99 15.88
N LYS A 47 4.06 -19.19 16.15
CA LYS A 47 3.01 -19.26 15.13
C LYS A 47 2.44 -17.86 14.90
N VAL A 48 2.33 -17.48 13.63
CA VAL A 48 1.62 -16.24 13.25
C VAL A 48 0.15 -16.38 13.69
N PRO A 49 -0.40 -15.41 14.43
CA PRO A 49 -1.81 -15.40 14.78
C PRO A 49 -2.71 -15.40 13.55
N ASP A 50 -3.96 -15.83 13.70
CA ASP A 50 -4.92 -15.77 12.61
C ASP A 50 -5.39 -14.33 12.37
N PHE A 51 -5.12 -13.81 11.16
CA PHE A 51 -5.57 -12.49 10.70
C PHE A 51 -6.74 -12.58 9.72
N SER A 52 -7.33 -13.77 9.51
CA SER A 52 -8.50 -13.96 8.65
C SER A 52 -9.60 -12.89 8.78
N PRO A 53 -10.02 -12.44 10.00
CA PRO A 53 -11.03 -11.38 10.12
C PRO A 53 -10.61 -10.01 9.56
N TYR A 54 -9.30 -9.74 9.45
CA TYR A 54 -8.76 -8.47 8.96
C TYR A 54 -8.28 -8.53 7.50
N ARG A 55 -8.21 -9.74 6.91
CA ARG A 55 -7.75 -9.89 5.54
C ARG A 55 -8.78 -9.33 4.57
N HIS A 56 -8.27 -8.66 3.54
CA HIS A 56 -9.10 -8.26 2.42
C HIS A 56 -9.79 -9.50 1.82
N LYS A 57 -11.11 -9.44 1.56
CA LYS A 57 -11.91 -10.59 1.09
C LYS A 57 -11.28 -11.34 -0.09
N LEU A 58 -10.72 -10.59 -1.03
CA LEU A 58 -10.01 -11.10 -2.22
C LEU A 58 -8.70 -11.88 -1.92
N ALA A 59 -8.14 -11.74 -0.73
CA ALA A 59 -6.89 -12.37 -0.32
C ALA A 59 -7.07 -13.24 0.94
N SER A 60 -8.30 -13.65 1.26
CA SER A 60 -8.62 -14.47 2.43
C SER A 60 -8.33 -15.95 2.22
N ASP A 61 -8.37 -16.43 0.98
CA ASP A 61 -8.12 -17.83 0.64
C ASP A 61 -6.62 -18.16 0.73
N PRO A 62 -6.19 -19.09 1.61
CA PRO A 62 -4.77 -19.44 1.77
C PRO A 62 -4.25 -20.36 0.65
N THR A 63 -5.13 -20.96 -0.15
CA THR A 63 -4.74 -21.91 -1.21
C THR A 63 -4.39 -21.21 -2.53
N LYS A 64 -4.81 -19.95 -2.68
CA LYS A 64 -4.59 -19.13 -3.88
C LYS A 64 -3.46 -18.13 -3.65
N PRO A 65 -2.64 -17.84 -4.67
CA PRO A 65 -1.59 -16.85 -4.53
C PRO A 65 -2.18 -15.43 -4.46
N ALA A 66 -1.75 -14.66 -3.48
CA ALA A 66 -2.24 -13.28 -3.26
C ALA A 66 -1.87 -12.28 -4.38
N ARG A 67 -0.98 -12.67 -5.30
CA ARG A 67 -0.56 -11.86 -6.46
C ARG A 67 -1.68 -11.69 -7.48
N ASP A 68 -2.54 -12.71 -7.65
CA ASP A 68 -3.61 -12.70 -8.65
C ASP A 68 -4.67 -11.63 -8.31
N THR A 69 -4.80 -11.29 -7.03
CA THR A 69 -5.72 -10.26 -6.53
C THR A 69 -5.02 -8.98 -6.07
N GLU A 70 -3.77 -8.77 -6.45
CA GLU A 70 -2.97 -7.62 -6.04
C GLU A 70 -3.41 -6.31 -6.72
N THR A 71 -3.55 -6.33 -8.04
CA THR A 71 -3.95 -5.18 -8.86
C THR A 71 -5.25 -4.53 -8.38
N PRO A 72 -6.38 -5.26 -8.20
CA PRO A 72 -7.64 -4.64 -7.77
C PRO A 72 -7.55 -4.03 -6.35
N ARG A 73 -6.78 -4.65 -5.44
CA ARG A 73 -6.59 -4.12 -4.07
C ARG A 73 -5.82 -2.80 -4.07
N LYS A 74 -4.76 -2.71 -4.87
CA LYS A 74 -3.96 -1.49 -4.99
C LYS A 74 -4.72 -0.37 -5.71
N MET A 75 -5.42 -0.73 -6.79
CA MET A 75 -6.22 0.21 -7.57
C MET A 75 -7.29 0.90 -6.73
N HIS A 76 -7.96 0.17 -5.83
CA HIS A 76 -8.95 0.77 -4.92
C HIS A 76 -8.36 1.90 -4.07
N SER A 77 -7.24 1.63 -3.39
CA SER A 77 -6.56 2.63 -2.56
C SER A 77 -6.02 3.80 -3.37
N TYR A 78 -5.45 3.55 -4.54
CA TYR A 78 -4.93 4.61 -5.42
C TYR A 78 -6.02 5.45 -6.05
N LEU A 79 -7.19 4.89 -6.34
CA LEU A 79 -8.33 5.65 -6.86
C LEU A 79 -8.84 6.61 -5.79
N ILE A 80 -9.05 6.14 -4.55
CA ILE A 80 -9.49 7.00 -3.44
C ILE A 80 -8.47 8.13 -3.22
N LEU A 81 -7.18 7.80 -3.18
CA LEU A 81 -6.11 8.78 -3.04
C LEU A 81 -6.10 9.80 -4.19
N GLY A 82 -6.21 9.31 -5.44
CA GLY A 82 -6.22 10.17 -6.63
C GLY A 82 -7.42 11.10 -6.69
N ALA A 83 -8.63 10.57 -6.44
CA ALA A 83 -9.85 11.36 -6.39
C ALA A 83 -9.81 12.41 -5.28
N GLY A 84 -9.38 12.01 -4.08
CA GLY A 84 -9.19 12.91 -2.95
C GLY A 84 -8.21 14.04 -3.27
N ALA A 85 -7.05 13.70 -3.84
CA ALA A 85 -6.01 14.68 -4.19
C ALA A 85 -6.46 15.68 -5.25
N LEU A 86 -7.19 15.24 -6.28
CA LEU A 86 -7.73 16.15 -7.31
C LEU A 86 -8.76 17.11 -6.71
N GLY A 87 -9.68 16.60 -5.90
CA GLY A 87 -10.68 17.42 -5.21
C GLY A 87 -10.05 18.46 -4.28
N THR A 88 -9.08 18.04 -3.44
CA THR A 88 -8.39 18.94 -2.52
C THR A 88 -7.56 19.99 -3.26
N THR A 89 -6.88 19.61 -4.34
CA THR A 89 -6.07 20.56 -5.14
C THR A 89 -6.94 21.61 -5.81
N TYR A 90 -8.11 21.22 -6.33
CA TYR A 90 -9.06 22.17 -6.92
C TYR A 90 -9.62 23.14 -5.87
N ALA A 91 -10.02 22.62 -4.71
CA ALA A 91 -10.49 23.46 -3.61
C ALA A 91 -9.40 24.43 -3.13
N ALA A 92 -8.17 23.93 -2.95
CA ALA A 92 -7.02 24.74 -2.57
C ALA A 92 -6.74 25.84 -3.60
N LYS A 93 -6.78 25.52 -4.90
CA LYS A 93 -6.62 26.50 -5.98
C LYS A 93 -7.64 27.63 -5.83
N SER A 94 -8.92 27.30 -5.69
CA SER A 94 -9.99 28.30 -5.54
C SER A 94 -9.79 29.18 -4.33
N LEU A 95 -9.52 28.60 -3.15
CA LEU A 95 -9.32 29.35 -1.91
C LEU A 95 -8.10 30.27 -1.99
N VAL A 96 -6.96 29.76 -2.46
CA VAL A 96 -5.75 30.55 -2.63
C VAL A 96 -5.98 31.69 -3.63
N THR A 97 -6.64 31.42 -4.77
CA THR A 97 -6.97 32.48 -5.73
C THR A 97 -7.87 33.54 -5.12
N GLN A 98 -8.85 33.18 -4.29
CA GLN A 98 -9.71 34.16 -3.62
C GLN A 98 -8.91 35.05 -2.65
N PHE A 99 -8.00 34.48 -1.86
CA PHE A 99 -7.15 35.28 -0.97
C PHE A 99 -6.21 36.22 -1.72
N VAL A 100 -5.61 35.76 -2.83
CA VAL A 100 -4.75 36.62 -3.66
C VAL A 100 -5.57 37.71 -4.35
N MET A 101 -6.75 37.38 -4.90
CA MET A 101 -7.63 38.36 -5.55
C MET A 101 -8.17 39.40 -4.56
N ALA A 102 -8.37 39.03 -3.29
CA ALA A 102 -8.76 39.99 -2.25
C ALA A 102 -7.67 41.05 -1.95
N LEU A 103 -6.40 40.75 -2.24
CA LEU A 103 -5.29 41.71 -2.15
C LEU A 103 -5.02 42.45 -3.47
N SER A 104 -5.65 42.02 -4.56
CA SER A 104 -5.56 42.67 -5.88
C SER A 104 -6.41 43.93 -5.92
N ALA A 105 -6.17 44.79 -6.92
CA ALA A 105 -6.92 46.04 -7.09
C ALA A 105 -8.42 45.76 -7.12
N SER A 106 -9.14 46.38 -6.19
CA SER A 106 -10.60 46.27 -6.12
C SER A 106 -11.25 46.95 -7.33
N ALA A 107 -12.48 46.55 -7.65
CA ALA A 107 -13.21 47.09 -8.80
C ALA A 107 -13.33 48.63 -8.76
N ASP A 108 -13.44 49.22 -7.57
CA ASP A 108 -13.49 50.67 -7.37
C ASP A 108 -12.16 51.36 -7.74
N VAL A 109 -11.03 50.81 -7.30
CA VAL A 109 -9.70 51.30 -7.69
C VAL A 109 -9.47 51.12 -9.20
N LEU A 110 -9.93 50.02 -9.80
CA LEU A 110 -9.84 49.79 -11.25
C LEU A 110 -10.72 50.74 -12.07
N ALA A 111 -11.86 51.17 -11.52
CA ALA A 111 -12.74 52.15 -12.16
C ALA A 111 -12.09 53.54 -12.16
N MET A 112 -11.40 53.92 -11.07
CA MET A 112 -10.66 55.18 -10.99
C MET A 112 -9.32 55.14 -11.74
N ALA A 113 -8.79 53.96 -12.05
CA ALA A 113 -7.50 53.81 -12.73
C ALA A 113 -7.52 54.30 -14.20
N LYS A 114 -8.70 54.43 -14.82
CA LYS A 114 -8.86 54.96 -16.17
C LYS A 114 -9.60 56.29 -16.11
N ILE A 115 -8.89 57.36 -16.43
CA ILE A 115 -9.50 58.68 -16.59
C ILE A 115 -9.76 58.94 -18.08
N GLU A 116 -10.99 59.34 -18.41
CA GLU A 116 -11.34 59.87 -19.72
C GLU A 116 -11.50 61.39 -19.59
N VAL A 117 -10.65 62.14 -20.30
CA VAL A 117 -10.67 63.61 -20.29
C VAL A 117 -11.11 64.10 -21.67
N LYS A 118 -12.12 64.98 -21.72
CA LYS A 118 -12.57 65.62 -22.97
C LYS A 118 -11.56 66.70 -23.37
N LEU A 119 -10.91 66.54 -24.52
CA LEU A 119 -9.85 67.42 -25.01
C LEU A 119 -10.33 68.83 -25.42
N GLY A 120 -11.64 69.04 -25.61
CA GLY A 120 -12.23 70.34 -25.94
C GLY A 120 -12.39 71.30 -24.74
N ASP A 121 -12.24 70.79 -23.52
CA ASP A 121 -12.38 71.57 -22.28
C ASP A 121 -11.01 72.09 -21.75
N ILE A 122 -9.92 71.92 -22.51
CA ILE A 122 -8.58 72.43 -22.21
C ILE A 122 -8.36 73.71 -23.03
N PRO A 123 -8.35 74.92 -22.42
CA PRO A 123 -8.15 76.19 -23.14
C PRO A 123 -6.72 76.37 -23.67
#